data_AF-A0A0F8KIL7-F1
#
_entry.id   AF-A0A0F8KIL7-F1
#
_cell.length_a   1.000
_cell.length_b   1.000
_cell.length_c   1.000
_cell.angle_alpha   90.00
_cell.angle_beta   90.00
_cell.angle_gamma   90.00
#
_symmetry.space_group_name_H-M   'P 1'
#
loop_
_entity.id
_entity.type
_entity.pdbx_description
1 polymer ?
#
loop_
_entity_poly.entity_id
_entity_poly.type
_entity_poly.pdbx_seq_one_letter_code
_entity_poly.pdbx_strand_id
1 'polypeptide(L)' 'MTLCAPVVKNYTSYALKNLFEQTPGGFFITNKQFKEAMVRCNFLPVNKNKLNWEFRISLKSPGLK' A
#
# COMPACT_ATOMS: atom_id res chain seq x y z
N MET A 1 -23.65 -14.59 -11.60
CA MET A 1 -22.24 -14.21 -11.35
C MET A 1 -22.20 -13.40 -10.07
N THR A 2 -21.80 -14.01 -8.95
CA THR A 2 -21.64 -13.28 -7.69
C THR A 2 -20.34 -12.51 -7.77
N LEU A 3 -20.40 -11.17 -7.87
CA LEU A 3 -19.21 -10.33 -7.69
C LEU A 3 -18.76 -10.53 -6.23
N CYS A 4 -17.74 -11.34 -6.00
CA CYS A 4 -17.03 -11.32 -4.73
C CYS A 4 -16.49 -9.88 -4.56
N ALA A 5 -16.96 -9.18 -3.52
CA ALA A 5 -16.45 -7.86 -3.20
C ALA A 5 -14.91 -7.93 -3.07
N PRO A 6 -14.16 -6.94 -3.60
CA PRO A 6 -12.71 -6.94 -3.48
C PRO A 6 -12.33 -7.00 -2.00
N VAL A 7 -11.43 -7.93 -1.64
CA VAL A 7 -10.89 -8.00 -0.29
C VAL A 7 -10.02 -6.75 -0.08
N VAL A 8 -10.56 -5.78 0.66
CA VAL A 8 -9.83 -4.58 1.08
C VAL A 8 -9.17 -4.88 2.42
N LYS A 9 -7.84 -4.79 2.47
CA LYS A 9 -7.08 -4.89 3.72
C LYS A 9 -6.41 -3.55 4.01
N ASN A 10 -6.35 -3.22 5.29
CA ASN A 10 -5.60 -2.07 5.75
C ASN A 10 -4.14 -2.48 5.94
N TYR A 11 -3.23 -1.76 5.29
CA TYR A 11 -1.80 -1.94 5.47
C TYR A 11 -1.18 -0.64 5.94
N THR A 12 -0.21 -0.73 6.85
CA THR A 12 0.54 0.45 7.29
C THR A 12 1.61 0.79 6.26
N SER A 13 1.97 2.07 6.17
CA SER A 13 3.06 2.58 5.34
C SER A 13 4.37 1.84 5.63
N TYR A 14 4.59 1.48 6.90
CA TYR A 14 5.74 0.72 7.35
C TYR A 14 5.75 -0.74 6.84
N ALA A 15 4.62 -1.43 6.91
CA ALA A 15 4.52 -2.78 6.34
C ALA A 15 4.74 -2.76 4.82
N LEU A 16 4.18 -1.76 4.13
CA LEU A 16 4.29 -1.62 2.68
C LEU A 16 5.71 -1.22 2.23
N LYS A 17 6.40 -0.32 2.95
CA LYS A 17 7.80 -0.02 2.62
C LYS A 17 8.71 -1.23 2.79
N ASN A 18 8.50 -2.04 3.83
CA ASN A 18 9.27 -3.26 4.03
C ASN A 18 9.00 -4.27 2.91
N LEU A 19 7.74 -4.42 2.47
CA LEU A 19 7.40 -5.29 1.35
C LEU A 19 8.04 -4.82 0.04
N PHE A 20 8.02 -3.51 -0.23
CA PHE A 20 8.70 -2.91 -1.38
C PHE A 20 10.21 -3.18 -1.36
N GLU A 21 10.85 -2.97 -0.21
CA GLU A 21 12.30 -3.22 -0.03
C GLU A 21 12.69 -4.69 -0.26
N GLN A 22 11.79 -5.64 0.03
CA GLN A 22 12.01 -7.07 -0.13
C GLN A 22 11.66 -7.62 -1.51
N THR A 23 11.02 -6.82 -2.37
CA THR A 23 10.62 -7.24 -3.72
C THR A 23 11.84 -7.22 -4.66
N PRO A 24 11.92 -8.08 -5.70
CA PRO A 24 12.99 -7.99 -6.69
C PRO A 24 13.07 -6.60 -7.32
N GLY A 25 14.26 -5.97 -7.27
CA GLY A 25 14.46 -4.58 -7.71
C GLY A 25 14.03 -3.52 -6.70
N GLY A 26 13.58 -3.93 -5.50
CA GLY A 26 13.35 -3.05 -4.36
C GLY A 26 14.66 -2.43 -3.87
N PHE A 27 14.55 -1.25 -3.28
CA PHE A 27 15.66 -0.53 -2.68
C PHE A 27 15.22 0.16 -1.39
N PHE A 28 16.18 0.49 -0.54
CA PHE A 28 15.91 1.14 0.73
C PHE A 28 15.16 2.47 0.54
N ILE A 29 14.05 2.62 1.26
CA ILE A 29 13.24 3.83 1.26
C ILE A 29 12.79 4.15 2.69
N THR A 30 12.95 5.40 3.12
CA THR A 30 12.46 5.79 4.45
C THR A 30 10.92 5.76 4.48
N ASN A 31 10.33 5.53 5.66
CA ASN A 31 8.87 5.54 5.81
C ASN A 31 8.26 6.89 5.37
N LYS A 32 8.99 8.00 5.53
CA LYS A 32 8.56 9.32 5.05
C LYS A 32 8.52 9.39 3.52
N GLN A 33 9.59 8.98 2.84
CA GLN A 33 9.64 8.95 1.37
C GLN A 33 8.55 8.05 0.79
N PHE A 34 8.31 6.88 1.40
CA PHE A 34 7.27 5.97 0.96
C PHE A 34 5.86 6.58 1.09
N LYS A 35 5.56 7.25 2.21
CA LYS A 35 4.29 7.97 2.39
C LYS A 35 4.06 9.03 1.32
N GLU A 36 5.09 9.84 1.02
CA GLU A 36 5.01 10.88 -0.01
C GLU A 36 4.79 10.26 -1.41
N ALA A 37 5.49 9.16 -1.73
CA ALA A 37 5.30 8.45 -2.98
C ALA A 37 3.86 7.93 -3.13
N MET A 38 3.29 7.34 -2.07
CA MET A 38 1.90 6.86 -2.07
C MET A 38 0.90 7.99 -2.37
N VAL A 39 1.09 9.17 -1.75
CA VAL A 39 0.24 10.34 -2.01
C VAL A 39 0.37 10.84 -3.44
N ARG A 40 1.59 10.88 -4.00
CA ARG A 40 1.83 11.24 -5.41
C ARG A 40 1.18 10.26 -6.38
N CYS A 41 1.05 8.99 -6.00
CA CYS A 41 0.33 7.96 -6.73
C CYS A 41 -1.19 7.93 -6.43
N ASN A 42 -1.74 9.01 -5.85
CA ASN A 42 -3.15 9.15 -5.50
C ASN A 42 -3.69 8.15 -4.45
N PHE A 43 -2.83 7.46 -3.70
CA PHE A 43 -3.26 6.69 -2.54
C PHE A 43 -3.44 7.60 -1.33
N LEU A 44 -4.68 7.69 -0.85
CA LEU A 44 -5.01 8.52 0.30
C LEU A 44 -4.87 7.70 1.60
N PRO A 45 -4.08 8.18 2.58
CA PRO A 45 -4.01 7.55 3.89
C PRO A 45 -5.32 7.77 4.65
N VAL A 46 -5.75 6.77 5.42
CA VAL A 46 -6.95 6.83 6.28
C VAL A 46 -6.78 7.87 7.39
N ASN A 47 -5.56 7.99 7.94
CA ASN A 47 -5.25 8.98 8.96
C ASN A 47 -3.81 9.49 8.81
N LYS A 48 -3.68 10.79 8.46
CA LYS A 48 -2.38 11.46 8.26
C LYS A 48 -1.64 11.80 9.56
N ASN A 49 -2.33 11.82 10.70
CA ASN A 49 -1.74 12.20 11.99
C ASN A 49 -0.97 11.05 12.66
N LYS A 50 -1.04 9.82 12.12
CA LYS A 50 -0.32 8.67 12.65
C LYS A 50 1.13 8.62 12.16
N LEU A 51 2.03 8.10 13.01
CA LEU A 51 3.42 7.82 12.63
C LEU A 51 3.50 6.80 11.49
N ASN A 52 2.62 5.81 11.46
CA ASN A 52 2.47 4.86 10.36
C ASN A 52 1.12 5.08 9.71
N TRP A 53 1.10 5.50 8.45
CA TRP A 53 -0.15 5.80 7.76
C TRP A 53 -0.82 4.51 7.33
N GLU A 54 -2.12 4.39 7.56
CA GLU A 54 -2.88 3.24 7.10
C GLU A 54 -3.43 3.52 5.71
N PHE A 55 -3.24 2.59 4.79
CA PHE A 55 -3.78 2.63 3.43
C PHE A 55 -4.76 1.48 3.24
N ARG A 56 -5.91 1.81 2.65
CA ARG A 56 -6.90 0.82 2.20
C ARG A 56 -6.48 0.32 0.83
N ILE A 57 -5.86 -0.86 0.79
CA ILE A 57 -5.45 -1.48 -0.46
C ILE A 57 -6.44 -2.58 -0.77
N SER A 58 -7.12 -2.44 -1.91
CA SER A 58 -7.86 -3.55 -2.48
C SER A 58 -6.86 -4.51 -3.11
N LEU A 59 -6.84 -5.75 -2.65
CA LEU A 59 -6.31 -6.86 -3.43
C LEU A 59 -7.32 -7.13 -4.55
N LYS A 60 -7.44 -6.20 -5.50
CA LYS A 60 -7.95 -6.59 -6.81
C LYS A 60 -6.88 -7.51 -7.36
N SER A 61 -7.24 -8.75 -7.66
CA SER A 61 -6.43 -9.60 -8.53
C SER A 61 -6.69 -9.14 -9.96
N PRO A 62 -5.70 -8.59 -10.68
CA PRO A 62 -5.64 -8.73 -12.11
C PRO A 62 -4.43 -9.61 -12.42
N GLY A 63 -4.63 -10.92 -12.54
CA GLY A 63 -3.51 -11.81 -12.81
C GLY A 63 -3.78 -13.31 -12.86
N LEU A 64 -4.95 -13.75 -13.33
CA LEU A 64 -4.98 -15.04 -14.03
C LEU A 64 -5.70 -14.83 -15.37
N LYS A 65 -4.85 -14.61 -16.39
CA LYS A 65 -5.07 -14.56 -17.85
C LYS A 65 -6.20 -13.70 -18.39
#